data_AF-A0A7J2H5Y0-F1
#
_entry.id   AF-A0A7J2H5Y0-F1
#
_cell.length_a   1.000
_cell.length_b   1.000
_cell.length_c   1.000
_cell.angle_alpha   90.00
_cell.angle_beta   90.00
_cell.angle_gamma   90.00
#
_symmetry.space_group_name_H-M   'P 1'
#
loop_
_entity.id
_entity.type
_entity.pdbx_description
1 polymer ?
#
loop_
_entity_poly.entity_id
_entity_poly.type
_entity_poly.pdbx_seq_one_letter_code
_entity_poly.pdbx_strand_id
1 'polypeptide(L)'
;SALLLAASKALGGAWSTLNVNPLRLAGAVFALGWLGEVLDSLVGATLQVKYMCPKCGVLCDREVHVCGTRAVRAGGFKWVRNELVNLIVEIVVAALALSISRYL
;
A
#
# COMPACT_ATOMS: atom_id res chain seq x y z
N SER A 1 -27.43 -11.16 16.89
CA SER A 1 -28.32 -12.23 16.37
C SER A 1 -27.50 -13.51 16.18
N ALA A 2 -28.11 -14.69 16.31
CA ALA A 2 -27.43 -15.98 16.09
C ALA A 2 -26.73 -16.07 14.72
N LEU A 3 -27.21 -15.32 13.72
CA LEU A 3 -26.59 -15.15 12.41
C LEU A 3 -25.17 -14.54 12.47
N LEU A 4 -24.92 -13.56 13.34
CA LEU A 4 -23.59 -12.93 13.48
C LEU A 4 -22.58 -13.89 14.13
N LEU A 5 -23.02 -14.71 15.08
CA LEU A 5 -22.20 -15.75 15.72
C LEU A 5 -21.93 -16.94 14.78
N ALA A 6 -22.90 -17.31 13.93
CA ALA A 6 -22.71 -18.35 12.93
C ALA A 6 -21.76 -17.88 11.81
N ALA A 7 -21.89 -16.62 11.36
CA ALA A 7 -20.98 -16.02 10.38
C ALA A 7 -19.55 -15.89 10.93
N SER A 8 -19.38 -15.46 12.19
CA SER A 8 -18.05 -15.39 12.82
C SER A 8 -17.43 -16.77 13.04
N LYS A 9 -18.23 -17.80 13.35
CA LYS A 9 -17.76 -19.19 13.45
C LYS A 9 -17.49 -19.84 12.09
N ALA A 10 -18.21 -19.47 11.03
CA ALA A 10 -17.93 -19.94 9.68
C ALA A 10 -16.65 -19.31 9.12
N LEU A 11 -16.48 -17.99 9.32
CA LEU A 11 -15.25 -17.27 8.98
C LEU A 11 -14.08 -17.74 9.86
N GLY A 12 -14.26 -17.80 11.18
CA GLY A 12 -13.29 -18.31 12.15
C GLY A 12 -12.95 -19.79 11.95
N GLY A 13 -13.91 -20.58 11.46
CA GLY A 13 -13.75 -21.97 11.07
C GLY A 13 -12.80 -22.10 9.88
N ALA A 14 -12.94 -21.25 8.86
CA ALA A 14 -12.02 -21.19 7.73
C ALA A 14 -10.60 -20.75 8.12
N TRP A 15 -10.44 -19.91 9.14
CA TRP A 15 -9.13 -19.62 9.73
C TRP A 15 -8.56 -20.81 10.52
N SER A 16 -9.41 -21.55 11.23
CA SER A 16 -9.00 -22.72 12.03
C SER A 16 -8.61 -23.95 11.20
N THR A 17 -8.98 -23.99 9.92
CA THR A 17 -8.57 -25.05 8.97
C THR A 17 -7.27 -24.73 8.25
N LEU A 18 -6.74 -23.50 8.37
CA LEU A 18 -5.42 -23.16 7.84
C LEU A 18 -4.36 -23.74 8.78
N ASN A 19 -3.71 -24.83 8.35
CA ASN A 19 -2.59 -25.45 9.06
C ASN A 19 -1.30 -24.63 8.88
N VAL A 20 -1.31 -23.38 9.33
CA VAL A 20 -0.19 -22.44 9.25
C VAL A 20 0.37 -22.17 10.64
N ASN A 21 1.68 -22.05 10.77
CA ASN A 21 2.27 -21.76 12.07
C ASN A 21 2.03 -20.27 12.41
N PRO A 22 1.34 -19.94 13.53
CA PRO A 22 0.93 -18.57 13.82
C PRO A 22 2.12 -17.61 13.99
N LEU A 23 3.27 -18.09 14.50
CA LEU A 23 4.48 -17.28 14.63
C LEU A 23 5.10 -16.99 13.27
N ARG A 24 5.11 -17.96 12.35
CA ARG A 24 5.60 -17.76 10.97
C ARG A 24 4.71 -16.80 10.21
N LEU A 25 3.39 -16.98 10.32
CA LEU A 25 2.42 -16.08 9.70
C LEU A 25 2.56 -14.65 10.23
N ALA A 26 2.62 -14.47 11.55
CA ALA A 26 2.80 -13.15 12.16
C ALA A 26 4.11 -12.49 11.71
N GLY A 27 5.23 -13.24 11.71
CA GLY A 27 6.51 -12.75 11.23
C GLY A 27 6.49 -12.37 9.75
N ALA A 28 5.85 -13.16 8.91
CA ALA A 28 5.71 -12.89 7.48
C ALA A 28 4.84 -11.66 7.21
N VAL A 29 3.69 -11.53 7.88
CA VAL A 29 2.82 -10.35 7.76
C VAL A 29 3.57 -9.09 8.19
N PHE A 30 4.29 -9.13 9.31
CA PHE A 30 5.07 -7.99 9.79
C PHE A 30 6.19 -7.61 8.81
N ALA A 31 6.99 -8.58 8.36
CA ALA A 31 8.11 -8.33 7.46
C ALA A 31 7.65 -7.81 6.09
N LEU A 32 6.60 -8.41 5.53
CA LEU A 32 6.02 -7.99 4.25
C LEU A 32 5.35 -6.62 4.35
N GLY A 33 4.64 -6.34 5.45
CA GLY A 33 4.03 -5.04 5.70
C GLY A 33 5.07 -3.94 5.81
N TRP A 34 6.12 -4.16 6.62
CA TRP A 34 7.26 -3.24 6.71
C TRP A 34 7.90 -3.00 5.34
N LEU A 35 8.21 -4.09 4.61
CA LEU A 35 8.83 -3.98 3.29
C LEU A 35 7.96 -3.19 2.32
N GLY A 36 6.64 -3.38 2.38
CA GLY A 36 5.65 -2.62 1.62
C GLY A 36 5.76 -1.12 1.89
N GLU A 37 5.74 -0.68 3.14
CA GLU A 37 5.86 0.75 3.48
C GLU A 37 7.18 1.39 3.02
N VAL A 38 8.28 0.65 3.14
CA VAL A 38 9.59 1.11 2.67
C VAL A 38 9.61 1.27 1.15
N LEU A 39 9.09 0.27 0.43
CA LEU A 39 8.99 0.32 -1.03
C LEU A 39 8.05 1.44 -1.49
N ASP A 40 6.92 1.62 -0.84
CA ASP A 40 5.96 2.69 -1.13
C ASP A 40 6.61 4.08 -0.98
N SER A 41 7.32 4.31 0.12
CA SER A 41 8.03 5.57 0.34
C SER A 41 9.15 5.80 -0.69
N LEU A 42 9.90 4.75 -1.05
CA LEU A 42 11.01 4.86 -2.01
C LEU A 42 10.51 5.09 -3.44
N VAL A 43 9.55 4.28 -3.89
CA VAL A 43 8.96 4.38 -5.23
C VAL A 43 8.13 5.66 -5.35
N GLY A 44 7.40 6.03 -4.30
CA GLY A 44 6.67 7.29 -4.21
C GLY A 44 7.60 8.50 -4.27
N ALA A 45 8.71 8.49 -3.54
CA ALA A 45 9.67 9.60 -3.58
C ALA A 45 10.33 9.79 -4.96
N THR A 46 10.53 8.70 -5.71
CA THR A 46 11.28 8.68 -6.97
C THR A 46 10.40 8.84 -8.21
N LEU A 47 9.26 8.14 -8.28
CA LEU A 47 8.44 8.07 -9.48
C LEU A 47 7.18 8.95 -9.42
N GLN A 48 6.61 9.17 -8.23
CA GLN A 48 5.36 9.92 -8.07
C GLN A 48 5.50 11.36 -8.53
N VAL A 49 4.52 11.84 -9.29
CA VAL A 49 4.46 13.24 -9.71
C VAL A 49 4.39 14.17 -8.51
N LYS A 50 5.27 15.18 -8.49
CA LYS A 50 5.23 16.27 -7.52
C LYS A 50 5.13 17.59 -8.25
N TYR A 51 4.24 18.46 -7.77
CA TYR A 51 4.07 19.82 -8.24
C TYR A 51 4.47 20.81 -7.15
N MET A 52 4.92 21.99 -7.56
CA MET A 52 5.30 23.11 -6.69
C MET A 52 4.32 24.25 -6.93
N CYS A 53 3.67 24.74 -5.90
CA CYS A 53 2.87 25.95 -6.01
C CYS A 53 3.79 27.18 -6.05
N PRO A 54 3.82 27.98 -7.14
CA PRO A 54 4.69 29.16 -7.21
C PRO A 54 4.24 30.29 -6.27
N LYS A 55 2.97 30.30 -5.84
CA LYS A 55 2.41 31.31 -4.93
C LYS A 55 2.66 30.99 -3.46
N CYS A 56 2.46 29.73 -3.06
CA CYS A 56 2.58 29.31 -1.66
C CYS A 56 3.96 28.75 -1.31
N GLY A 57 4.75 28.34 -2.31
CA GLY A 57 6.03 27.66 -2.05
C GLY A 57 5.86 26.30 -1.40
N VAL A 58 4.72 25.62 -1.62
CA VAL A 58 4.42 24.29 -1.06
C VAL A 58 4.38 23.23 -2.18
N LEU A 59 4.93 22.04 -1.88
CA LEU A 59 4.83 20.87 -2.75
C LEU A 59 3.44 20.23 -2.64
N CYS A 60 2.84 19.89 -3.77
CA CYS A 60 1.53 19.25 -3.83
C CYS A 60 1.48 18.22 -4.96
N ASP A 61 0.59 17.24 -4.83
CA ASP A 61 0.49 16.15 -5.82
C ASP A 61 -0.54 16.46 -6.92
N ARG A 62 -1.12 17.67 -6.91
CA ARG A 62 -2.18 18.12 -7.82
C ARG A 62 -1.70 19.29 -8.68
N GLU A 63 -2.20 19.35 -9.92
CA GLU A 63 -1.93 20.45 -10.86
C GLU A 63 -2.46 21.81 -10.36
N VAL A 64 -3.43 21.82 -9.44
CA VAL A 64 -3.99 23.04 -8.85
C VAL A 64 -3.87 22.94 -7.34
N HIS A 65 -3.18 23.90 -6.74
CA HIS A 65 -3.03 24.00 -5.28
C HIS A 65 -4.33 24.52 -4.66
N VAL A 66 -4.56 24.25 -3.36
CA VAL A 66 -5.77 24.71 -2.63
C VAL A 66 -5.97 26.23 -2.66
N CYS A 67 -4.90 26.99 -2.89
CA CYS A 67 -4.93 28.44 -3.10
C CYS A 67 -5.47 28.88 -4.49
N GLY A 68 -5.85 27.94 -5.36
CA GLY A 68 -6.34 28.19 -6.72
C GLY A 68 -5.26 28.40 -7.79
N THR A 69 -3.98 28.42 -7.42
CA THR A 69 -2.87 28.62 -8.38
C THR A 69 -2.47 27.30 -9.04
N ARG A 70 -2.25 27.34 -10.37
CA ARG A 70 -1.72 26.19 -11.11
C ARG A 70 -0.28 25.90 -10.69
N ALA A 71 -0.06 24.70 -10.19
CA ALA A 71 1.24 24.25 -9.71
C ALA A 71 2.13 23.81 -10.88
N VAL A 72 3.43 24.04 -10.75
CA VAL A 72 4.44 23.71 -11.76
C VAL A 72 5.03 22.35 -11.43
N ARG A 73 5.21 21.47 -12.41
CA ARG A 73 5.80 20.14 -12.17
C ARG A 73 7.23 20.30 -11.63
N ALA A 74 7.48 19.76 -10.44
CA ALA A 74 8.76 19.80 -9.76
C ALA A 74 9.56 18.51 -9.96
N GLY A 75 8.88 17.37 -10.14
CA GLY A 75 9.53 16.07 -10.31
C GLY A 75 8.56 14.93 -10.57
N GLY A 76 9.11 13.72 -10.71
CA GLY A 76 8.36 12.48 -10.97
C GLY A 76 7.70 12.45 -12.36
N PHE A 77 6.97 11.37 -12.67
CA PHE A 77 6.31 11.17 -13.96
C PHE A 77 4.85 11.59 -13.89
N LYS A 78 4.38 12.43 -14.84
CA LYS A 78 2.99 12.95 -14.87
C LYS A 78 1.92 11.85 -14.75
N TRP A 79 2.20 10.66 -15.27
CA TRP A 79 1.30 9.52 -15.31
C TRP A 79 1.36 8.65 -14.05
N VAL A 80 2.40 8.80 -13.24
CA VAL A 80 2.61 8.03 -12.02
C VAL A 80 2.07 8.85 -10.84
N ARG A 81 0.85 8.53 -10.44
CA ARG A 81 0.19 9.05 -9.25
C ARG A 81 0.42 8.11 -8.06
N ASN A 82 0.09 8.58 -6.86
CA ASN A 82 0.15 7.79 -5.63
C ASN A 82 -0.58 6.44 -5.78
N GLU A 83 -1.75 6.41 -6.44
CA GLU A 83 -2.51 5.16 -6.58
C GLU A 83 -1.77 4.11 -7.42
N LEU A 84 -0.98 4.53 -8.42
CA LEU A 84 -0.20 3.60 -9.23
C LEU A 84 1.01 3.07 -8.46
N VAL A 85 1.64 3.92 -7.64
CA VAL A 85 2.75 3.52 -6.77
C VAL A 85 2.26 2.46 -5.78
N ASN A 86 1.18 2.73 -5.06
CA ASN A 86 0.58 1.80 -4.12
C ASN A 86 0.25 0.47 -4.81
N LEU A 87 -0.36 0.51 -6.00
CA LEU A 87 -0.71 -0.70 -6.75
C LEU A 87 0.52 -1.54 -7.10
N ILE A 88 1.62 -0.92 -7.55
CA ILE A 88 2.86 -1.63 -7.88
C ILE A 88 3.43 -2.30 -6.63
N VAL A 89 3.47 -1.58 -5.51
CA VAL A 89 4.00 -2.08 -4.25
C VAL A 89 3.15 -3.23 -3.72
N GLU A 90 1.82 -3.09 -3.73
CA GLU A 90 0.89 -4.15 -3.34
C GLU A 90 1.05 -5.42 -4.19
N ILE A 91 1.22 -5.28 -5.51
CA ILE A 91 1.47 -6.44 -6.40
C ILE A 91 2.80 -7.13 -6.05
N VAL A 92 3.86 -6.36 -5.79
CA VAL A 92 5.16 -6.91 -5.41
C VAL A 92 5.08 -7.66 -4.08
N VAL A 93 4.45 -7.04 -3.06
CA VAL A 93 4.26 -7.67 -1.75
C VAL A 93 3.38 -8.92 -1.86
N ALA A 94 2.31 -8.88 -2.67
CA ALA A 94 1.45 -10.04 -2.90
C ALA A 94 2.20 -11.19 -3.59
N ALA A 95 3.01 -10.90 -4.61
CA ALA A 95 3.84 -11.88 -5.28
C ALA A 95 4.87 -12.52 -4.32
N LEU A 96 5.50 -11.70 -3.47
CA LEU A 96 6.41 -12.19 -2.43
C LEU A 96 5.66 -13.07 -1.42
N ALA A 97 4.49 -12.65 -0.95
CA ALA A 97 3.64 -13.42 -0.05
C ALA A 97 3.28 -14.79 -0.64
N LEU A 98 2.88 -14.84 -1.91
CA LEU A 98 2.59 -16.08 -2.62
C LEU A 98 3.83 -16.97 -2.75
N SER A 99 5.00 -16.39 -3.01
CA SER A 99 6.25 -17.15 -3.13
C SER A 99 6.68 -17.82 -1.82
N ILE A 100 6.46 -17.14 -0.68
CA ILE A 100 6.82 -17.67 0.64
C ILE A 100 5.70 -18.49 1.28
N SER A 101 4.47 -18.42 0.75
CA SER A 101 3.28 -19.07 1.33
C SER A 101 3.45 -20.56 1.58
N ARG A 102 4.29 -21.24 0.78
CA ARG A 102 4.58 -22.68 0.94
C ARG A 102 5.44 -23.02 2.16
N TYR A 103 6.03 -22.01 2.81
CA TYR A 103 6.91 -22.16 3.98
C TYR A 103 6.25 -21.71 5.30
N LEU A 104 5.08 -21.07 5.22
CA LEU A 104 4.28 -20.58 6.36
C LEU A 104 3.41 -21.70 6.95
#